data_AF-A0A3A9VGW7-F1
#
_entry.id   AF-A0A3A9VGW7-F1
#
_cell.length_a   1.000
_cell.length_b   1.000
_cell.length_c   1.000
_cell.angle_alpha   90.00
_cell.angle_beta   90.00
_cell.angle_gamma   90.00
#
_symmetry.space_group_name_H-M   'P 1'
#
loop_
_entity.id
_entity.type
_entity.pdbx_description
1 polymer ?
#
loop_
_entity_poly.entity_id
_entity_poly.type
_entity_poly.pdbx_seq_one_letter_code
_entity_poly.pdbx_strand_id
1 'polypeptide(L)'
;MNYIILDLEATCWKDRNIQKQNEIIEIGGIKINEQGKSLSEFCEFIKPKLNPVLSDFCKELTTITQEEIDAADTYENVIERFKTWINFNEPYVLCSWGFYDKKQFQKDGELHQLNTEWLKNHISVKHQYAEIKNLNKPIGMGGALKKEKLTLEGTHHIGIDDARNIAKIFKAHFGKWNVK
;
A
#
# COMPACT_ATOMS: atom_id res chain seq x y z
N MET A 1 -18.07 -0.09 -8.37
CA MET A 1 -16.70 0.44 -8.21
C MET A 1 -16.18 0.15 -6.81
N ASN A 2 -15.05 -0.54 -6.71
CA ASN A 2 -14.33 -0.78 -5.46
C ASN A 2 -13.14 0.17 -5.36
N TYR A 3 -13.04 0.90 -4.25
CA TYR A 3 -11.86 1.69 -3.92
C TYR A 3 -10.96 0.86 -3.02
N ILE A 4 -9.77 0.54 -3.50
CA ILE A 4 -8.81 -0.30 -2.80
C ILE A 4 -7.75 0.61 -2.18
N ILE A 5 -7.95 0.97 -0.92
CA ILE A 5 -6.95 1.73 -0.19
C ILE A 5 -5.85 0.76 0.21
N LEU A 6 -4.59 1.06 -0.10
CA LEU A 6 -3.50 0.12 0.16
C LEU A 6 -2.20 0.83 0.55
N ASP A 7 -1.36 0.10 1.26
CA ASP A 7 0.01 0.48 1.60
C ASP A 7 0.89 -0.78 1.58
N LEU A 8 2.16 -0.61 1.18
CA LEU A 8 3.12 -1.70 1.03
C LEU A 8 4.32 -1.48 1.93
N GLU A 9 4.71 -2.53 2.63
CA GLU A 9 6.06 -2.62 3.18
C GLU A 9 6.95 -3.41 2.23
N ALA A 10 8.22 -3.01 2.15
CA ALA A 10 9.20 -3.62 1.27
C ALA A 10 10.54 -3.83 1.99
N THR A 11 11.31 -4.82 1.55
CA THR A 11 12.69 -5.02 2.02
C THR A 11 13.47 -3.72 1.88
N CYS A 12 14.19 -3.31 2.92
CA CYS A 12 14.96 -2.06 2.90
C CYS A 12 16.26 -2.15 3.72
N TRP A 13 17.16 -1.18 3.48
CA TRP A 13 18.47 -1.09 4.14
C TRP A 13 18.77 0.36 4.54
N LYS A 14 19.50 0.52 5.65
CA LYS A 14 19.87 1.84 6.19
C LYS A 14 20.81 2.61 5.27
N ASP A 15 21.78 1.91 4.68
CA ASP A 15 22.71 2.51 3.71
C ASP A 15 22.06 2.56 2.32
N ARG A 16 21.83 3.79 1.85
CA ARG A 16 21.22 4.05 0.54
C ARG A 16 22.15 3.76 -0.64
N ASN A 17 23.44 3.50 -0.38
CA ASN A 17 24.38 3.09 -1.42
C ASN A 17 24.28 1.59 -1.76
N ILE A 18 23.55 0.83 -0.94
CA ILE A 18 23.29 -0.60 -1.21
C ILE A 18 22.38 -0.70 -2.44
N GLN A 19 22.93 -1.20 -3.55
CA GLN A 19 22.21 -1.42 -4.81
C GLN A 19 21.42 -2.74 -4.77
N LYS A 20 20.57 -2.90 -3.76
CA LYS A 20 19.64 -4.03 -3.68
C LYS A 20 18.25 -3.58 -4.11
N GLN A 21 17.59 -4.43 -4.87
CA GLN A 21 16.19 -4.22 -5.22
C GLN A 21 15.31 -4.47 -4.00
N ASN A 22 14.43 -3.51 -3.72
CA ASN A 22 13.34 -3.69 -2.76
C ASN A 22 12.33 -4.70 -3.32
N GLU A 23 11.79 -5.55 -2.46
CA GLU A 23 10.75 -6.54 -2.76
C GLU A 23 9.62 -6.37 -1.75
N ILE A 24 8.37 -6.55 -2.17
CA ILE A 24 7.21 -6.40 -1.28
C ILE A 24 7.24 -7.51 -0.22
N ILE A 25 7.04 -7.14 1.03
CA ILE A 25 7.02 -8.05 2.18
C ILE A 25 5.72 -8.00 2.98
N GLU A 26 4.89 -6.96 2.79
CA GLU A 26 3.53 -6.89 3.32
C GLU A 26 2.63 -6.13 2.34
N ILE A 27 1.39 -6.59 2.20
CA ILE A 27 0.31 -5.81 1.58
C ILE A 27 -0.77 -5.54 2.63
N GLY A 28 -0.93 -4.28 3.01
CA GLY A 28 -2.08 -3.81 3.78
C GLY A 28 -3.14 -3.20 2.87
N GLY A 29 -4.42 -3.52 3.09
CA GLY A 29 -5.49 -3.05 2.23
C GLY A 29 -6.84 -2.90 2.92
N ILE A 30 -7.60 -1.86 2.55
CA ILE A 30 -8.98 -1.60 2.94
C ILE A 30 -9.84 -1.46 1.68
N LYS A 31 -10.85 -2.32 1.55
CA LYS A 31 -11.82 -2.23 0.46
C LYS A 31 -12.99 -1.34 0.86
N ILE A 32 -13.25 -0.31 0.06
CA ILE A 32 -14.36 0.63 0.25
C ILE A 32 -15.30 0.57 -0.96
N ASN A 33 -16.60 0.59 -0.72
CA ASN A 33 -17.61 0.60 -1.77
C ASN A 33 -18.00 2.02 -2.22
N GLU A 34 -18.92 2.12 -3.19
CA GLU A 34 -19.43 3.39 -3.74
C GLU A 34 -20.16 4.28 -2.74
N GLN A 35 -20.59 3.71 -1.60
CA GLN A 35 -21.23 4.47 -0.52
C GLN A 35 -20.21 4.94 0.54
N GLY A 36 -18.91 4.72 0.33
CA GLY A 36 -17.86 5.09 1.29
C GLY A 36 -17.76 4.15 2.50
N LYS A 37 -18.45 2.99 2.47
CA LYS A 37 -18.42 1.98 3.54
C LYS A 37 -17.24 1.03 3.35
N SER A 38 -16.49 0.76 4.43
CA SER A 38 -15.49 -0.31 4.44
C SER A 38 -16.19 -1.67 4.41
N LEU A 39 -15.78 -2.53 3.48
CA LEU A 39 -16.33 -3.86 3.31
C LEU A 39 -15.46 -4.93 3.96
N SER A 40 -14.15 -4.86 3.76
CA SER A 40 -13.19 -5.87 4.19
C SER A 40 -11.78 -5.29 4.24
N GLU A 41 -10.89 -6.01 4.92
CA GLU A 41 -9.46 -5.72 4.98
C GLU A 41 -8.66 -6.84 4.30
N PHE A 42 -7.42 -6.53 3.92
CA PHE A 42 -6.42 -7.47 3.42
C PHE A 42 -5.11 -7.19 4.14
N CYS A 43 -4.48 -8.23 4.66
CA CYS A 43 -3.20 -8.13 5.34
C CYS A 43 -2.48 -9.45 5.12
N GLU A 44 -1.48 -9.46 4.25
CA GLU A 44 -0.67 -10.66 4.00
C GLU A 44 0.80 -10.29 3.88
N PHE A 45 1.64 -11.12 4.49
CA PHE A 45 3.09 -11.07 4.32
C PHE A 45 3.52 -11.82 3.06
N ILE A 46 4.64 -11.40 2.48
CA ILE A 46 5.22 -11.99 1.27
C ILE A 46 6.66 -12.36 1.53
N LYS A 47 7.04 -13.58 1.15
CA LYS A 47 8.43 -14.03 1.21
C LYS A 47 9.22 -13.49 0.01
N PRO A 48 10.23 -12.61 0.21
CA PRO A 48 11.01 -12.05 -0.88
C PRO A 48 11.96 -13.08 -1.47
N LYS A 49 12.22 -12.98 -2.78
CA LYS A 49 12.97 -13.95 -3.59
C LYS A 49 14.47 -13.62 -3.65
N LEU A 50 14.83 -12.36 -3.84
CA LEU A 50 16.22 -11.93 -4.00
C LEU A 50 16.91 -11.74 -2.64
N ASN A 51 16.18 -11.21 -1.65
CA ASN A 51 16.70 -10.94 -0.32
C ASN A 51 15.79 -11.53 0.78
N PRO A 52 15.73 -12.87 0.93
CA PRO A 52 14.84 -13.54 1.88
C PRO A 52 15.11 -13.19 3.36
N VAL A 53 16.33 -12.74 3.69
CA VAL A 53 16.70 -12.33 5.04
C VAL A 53 16.57 -10.81 5.17
N LEU A 54 15.68 -10.37 6.05
CA LEU A 54 15.45 -8.96 6.33
C LEU A 54 16.67 -8.33 7.02
N SER A 55 16.97 -7.08 6.66
CA SER A 55 17.96 -6.30 7.39
C SER A 55 17.41 -5.90 8.77
N ASP A 56 18.30 -5.66 9.74
CA ASP A 56 17.89 -5.17 11.07
C ASP A 56 17.13 -3.84 10.96
N PHE A 57 17.58 -2.95 10.07
CA PHE A 57 16.87 -1.70 9.79
C PHE A 57 15.44 -1.93 9.28
N CYS A 58 15.23 -2.93 8.42
CA CYS A 58 13.90 -3.24 7.91
C CYS A 58 12.99 -3.74 9.02
N LYS A 59 13.47 -4.68 9.84
CA LYS A 59 12.73 -5.23 10.98
C LYS A 59 12.40 -4.15 12.01
N GLU A 60 13.34 -3.25 12.30
CA GLU A 60 13.12 -2.12 13.22
C GLU A 60 12.10 -1.13 12.65
N LEU A 61 12.16 -0.85 11.35
CA LEU A 61 11.29 0.12 10.70
C LEU A 61 9.85 -0.40 10.63
N THR A 62 9.65 -1.64 10.15
CA THR A 62 8.32 -2.19 9.86
C THR A 62 7.75 -3.05 10.98
N THR A 63 8.55 -3.38 11.99
CA THR A 63 8.24 -4.33 13.07
C THR A 63 8.00 -5.77 12.61
N ILE A 64 8.11 -6.06 11.32
CA ILE A 64 7.95 -7.39 10.74
C ILE A 64 9.15 -8.27 11.14
N THR A 65 8.84 -9.45 11.64
CA THR A 65 9.84 -10.43 12.09
C THR A 65 10.34 -11.30 10.94
N GLN A 66 11.50 -11.94 11.12
CA GLN A 66 12.00 -12.87 10.12
C GLN A 66 11.12 -14.13 10.07
N GLU A 67 10.57 -14.54 11.20
CA GLU A 67 9.68 -15.70 11.32
C GLU A 67 8.39 -15.52 10.52
N GLU A 68 7.80 -14.32 10.53
CA GLU A 68 6.62 -13.98 9.71
C GLU A 68 6.93 -14.08 8.21
N ILE A 69 8.09 -13.57 7.77
CA ILE A 69 8.53 -13.65 6.38
C ILE A 69 8.89 -15.07 5.96
N ASP A 70 9.50 -15.84 6.85
CA ASP A 70 9.88 -17.22 6.57
C ASP A 70 8.67 -18.13 6.38
N ALA A 71 7.59 -17.86 7.13
CA ALA A 71 6.29 -18.54 7.05
C ALA A 71 5.36 -17.99 5.96
N ALA A 72 5.67 -16.81 5.40
CA ALA A 72 4.89 -16.18 4.35
C ALA A 72 4.93 -16.97 3.04
N ASP A 73 3.88 -16.78 2.25
CA ASP A 73 3.77 -17.36 0.91
C ASP A 73 4.54 -16.52 -0.12
N THR A 74 4.68 -17.02 -1.33
CA THR A 74 5.39 -16.31 -2.41
C THR A 74 4.56 -15.15 -2.96
N TYR A 75 5.24 -14.21 -3.62
CA TYR A 75 4.60 -13.07 -4.27
C TYR A 75 3.49 -13.49 -5.24
N GLU A 76 3.72 -14.53 -6.05
CA GLU A 76 2.75 -15.04 -7.02
C GLU A 76 1.43 -15.43 -6.35
N ASN A 77 1.51 -16.20 -5.26
CA ASN A 77 0.32 -16.69 -4.55
C ASN A 77 -0.41 -15.56 -3.82
N VAL A 78 0.32 -14.65 -3.17
CA VAL A 78 -0.29 -13.52 -2.45
C VAL A 78 -0.95 -12.55 -3.42
N ILE A 79 -0.36 -12.27 -4.59
CA ILE A 79 -0.97 -11.40 -5.59
C ILE A 79 -2.24 -11.99 -6.19
N GLU A 80 -2.31 -13.30 -6.43
CA GLU A 80 -3.55 -13.93 -6.88
C GLU A 80 -4.66 -13.86 -5.83
N ARG A 81 -4.31 -14.00 -4.54
CA ARG A 81 -5.26 -13.76 -3.43
C ARG A 81 -5.66 -12.30 -3.34
N PHE A 82 -4.73 -11.36 -3.52
CA PHE A 82 -5.02 -9.94 -3.54
C PHE A 82 -5.97 -9.56 -4.69
N LYS A 83 -5.72 -10.05 -5.91
CA LYS A 83 -6.60 -9.85 -7.09
C LYS A 83 -7.99 -10.44 -6.86
N THR A 84 -8.06 -11.63 -6.28
CA THR A 84 -9.34 -12.24 -5.88
C THR A 84 -10.05 -11.35 -4.87
N TRP A 85 -9.33 -10.87 -3.86
CA TRP A 85 -9.88 -10.01 -2.82
C TRP A 85 -10.37 -8.68 -3.37
N ILE A 86 -9.65 -7.97 -4.25
CA ILE A 86 -10.14 -6.70 -4.83
C ILE A 86 -11.36 -6.89 -5.76
N ASN A 87 -11.72 -8.14 -6.03
CA ASN A 87 -12.71 -8.56 -7.01
C ASN A 87 -12.34 -8.04 -8.41
N PHE A 88 -11.21 -8.54 -8.92
CA PHE A 88 -10.58 -8.10 -10.17
C PHE A 88 -11.49 -8.09 -11.41
N ASN A 89 -12.61 -8.83 -11.39
CA ASN A 89 -13.60 -8.87 -12.47
C ASN A 89 -14.62 -7.71 -12.42
N GLU A 90 -14.65 -6.94 -11.32
CA GLU A 90 -15.50 -5.77 -11.16
C GLU A 90 -14.70 -4.47 -11.31
N PRO A 91 -15.32 -3.32 -11.60
CA PRO A 91 -14.61 -2.05 -11.62
C PRO A 91 -13.94 -1.75 -10.27
N TYR A 92 -12.62 -1.52 -10.28
CA TYR A 92 -11.85 -1.10 -9.12
C TYR A 92 -10.85 0.01 -9.46
N VAL A 93 -10.42 0.71 -8.41
CA VAL A 93 -9.31 1.66 -8.44
C VAL A 93 -8.41 1.44 -7.23
N LEU A 94 -7.10 1.38 -7.47
CA LEU A 94 -6.09 1.29 -6.42
C LEU A 94 -5.77 2.69 -5.90
N CYS A 95 -5.67 2.85 -4.58
CA CYS A 95 -5.51 4.12 -3.92
C CYS A 95 -4.46 4.00 -2.83
N SER A 96 -3.19 4.23 -3.17
CA SER A 96 -2.13 4.28 -2.16
C SER A 96 -1.76 5.72 -1.82
N TRP A 97 -1.03 5.92 -0.71
CA TRP A 97 -0.65 7.27 -0.33
C TRP A 97 0.16 7.93 -1.46
N GLY A 98 1.24 7.31 -1.92
CA GLY A 98 2.11 7.81 -2.98
C GLY A 98 1.98 7.06 -4.31
N PHE A 99 2.91 7.33 -5.23
CA PHE A 99 3.11 6.46 -6.41
C PHE A 99 4.18 5.38 -6.18
N TYR A 100 4.73 5.30 -4.96
CA TYR A 100 5.74 4.30 -4.62
C TYR A 100 5.16 2.90 -4.78
N ASP A 101 3.99 2.64 -4.21
CA ASP A 101 3.35 1.32 -4.15
C ASP A 101 3.05 0.77 -5.54
N LYS A 102 2.48 1.61 -6.42
CA LYS A 102 2.27 1.25 -7.83
C LYS A 102 3.57 0.84 -8.50
N LYS A 103 4.63 1.62 -8.32
CA LYS A 103 5.94 1.33 -8.90
C LYS A 103 6.57 0.08 -8.31
N GLN A 104 6.35 -0.18 -7.03
CA GLN A 104 6.87 -1.36 -6.37
C GLN A 104 6.17 -2.64 -6.87
N PHE A 105 4.83 -2.63 -6.97
CA PHE A 105 4.10 -3.72 -7.62
C PHE A 105 4.55 -3.97 -9.08
N GLN A 106 4.89 -2.92 -9.83
CA GLN A 106 5.42 -3.06 -11.19
C GLN A 106 6.78 -3.79 -11.19
N LYS A 107 7.70 -3.39 -10.30
CA LYS A 107 9.03 -4.01 -10.19
C LYS A 107 8.97 -5.47 -9.74
N ASP A 108 8.16 -5.78 -8.73
CA ASP A 108 7.96 -7.16 -8.29
C ASP A 108 7.23 -7.98 -9.37
N GLY A 109 6.25 -7.38 -10.05
CA GLY A 109 5.61 -8.00 -11.22
C GLY A 109 6.62 -8.37 -12.32
N GLU A 110 7.53 -7.47 -12.67
CA GLU A 110 8.60 -7.73 -13.63
C GLU A 110 9.57 -8.83 -13.16
N LEU A 111 9.99 -8.78 -11.89
CA LEU A 111 10.87 -9.77 -11.27
C LEU A 111 10.26 -11.19 -11.30
N HIS A 112 8.96 -11.28 -11.07
CA HIS A 112 8.21 -12.53 -11.05
C HIS A 112 7.57 -12.88 -12.40
N GLN A 113 7.83 -12.10 -13.46
CA GLN A 113 7.29 -12.30 -14.82
C GLN A 113 5.75 -12.34 -14.86
N LEU A 114 5.10 -11.55 -14.00
CA LEU A 114 3.64 -11.43 -13.91
C LEU A 114 3.11 -10.20 -14.63
N ASN A 115 1.91 -10.31 -15.18
CA ASN A 115 1.21 -9.19 -15.79
C ASN A 115 0.85 -8.12 -14.74
N THR A 116 1.09 -6.85 -15.09
CA THR A 116 0.89 -5.68 -14.22
C THR A 116 -0.20 -4.72 -14.74
N GLU A 117 -0.98 -5.09 -15.76
CA GLU A 117 -2.05 -4.26 -16.33
C GLU A 117 -3.14 -3.91 -15.31
N TRP A 118 -3.31 -4.77 -14.30
CA TRP A 118 -4.23 -4.53 -13.18
C TRP A 118 -3.87 -3.28 -12.35
N LEU A 119 -2.64 -2.77 -12.46
CA LEU A 119 -2.19 -1.54 -11.80
C LEU A 119 -2.57 -0.26 -12.58
N LYS A 120 -3.16 -0.39 -13.78
CA LYS A 120 -3.47 0.74 -14.65
C LYS A 120 -4.32 1.79 -13.94
N ASN A 121 -5.37 1.33 -13.27
CA ASN A 121 -6.30 2.18 -12.51
C ASN A 121 -5.76 2.39 -11.08
N HIS A 122 -4.81 3.33 -10.95
CA HIS A 122 -4.24 3.71 -9.66
C HIS A 122 -4.19 5.23 -9.52
N ILE A 123 -4.55 5.71 -8.34
CA ILE A 123 -4.42 7.12 -7.96
C ILE A 123 -3.48 7.26 -6.76
N SER A 124 -2.77 8.39 -6.69
CA SER A 124 -2.05 8.78 -5.48
C SER A 124 -2.93 9.69 -4.63
N VAL A 125 -3.33 9.19 -3.46
CA VAL A 125 -4.12 9.95 -2.48
C VAL A 125 -3.37 11.20 -2.03
N LYS A 126 -2.05 11.14 -1.85
CA LYS A 126 -1.19 12.28 -1.47
C LYS A 126 -1.27 13.45 -2.44
N HIS A 127 -1.24 13.19 -3.74
CA HIS A 127 -1.23 14.26 -4.76
C HIS A 127 -2.62 14.88 -4.90
N GLN A 128 -3.67 14.06 -5.03
CA GLN A 128 -5.03 14.57 -5.09
C GLN A 128 -5.45 15.26 -3.79
N TYR A 129 -4.98 14.79 -2.64
CA TYR A 129 -5.23 15.46 -1.36
C TYR A 129 -4.65 16.89 -1.35
N ALA A 130 -3.45 17.07 -1.93
CA ALA A 130 -2.85 18.39 -2.07
C ALA A 130 -3.73 19.32 -2.92
N GLU A 131 -4.29 18.82 -4.02
CA GLU A 131 -5.23 19.54 -4.88
C GLU A 131 -6.53 19.88 -4.14
N ILE A 132 -7.17 18.90 -3.50
CA ILE A 132 -8.41 19.07 -2.72
C ILE A 132 -8.24 20.12 -1.62
N LYS A 133 -7.04 20.24 -1.05
CA LYS A 133 -6.72 21.18 0.03
C LYS A 133 -6.00 22.45 -0.42
N ASN A 134 -5.84 22.66 -1.73
CA ASN A 134 -5.09 23.79 -2.29
C ASN A 134 -3.72 23.99 -1.61
N LEU A 135 -2.98 22.90 -1.42
CA LEU A 135 -1.65 22.92 -0.82
C LEU A 135 -0.59 23.20 -1.89
N ASN A 136 0.38 24.06 -1.55
CA ASN A 136 1.53 24.35 -2.43
C ASN A 136 2.38 23.10 -2.74
N LYS A 137 2.36 22.09 -1.87
CA LYS A 137 3.05 20.82 -2.09
C LYS A 137 2.33 19.66 -1.38
N PRO A 138 2.43 18.43 -1.89
CA PRO A 138 1.92 17.27 -1.19
C PRO A 138 2.66 17.02 0.13
N ILE A 139 1.94 16.53 1.14
CA ILE A 139 2.46 16.26 2.49
C ILE A 139 2.49 14.76 2.80
N GLY A 140 3.13 14.36 3.90
CA GLY A 140 3.10 12.97 4.39
C GLY A 140 1.74 12.62 5.02
N MET A 141 1.45 11.33 5.15
CA MET A 141 0.17 10.82 5.68
C MET A 141 -0.11 11.38 7.07
N GLY A 142 0.86 11.31 7.99
CA GLY A 142 0.72 11.90 9.33
C GLY A 142 0.43 13.40 9.32
N GLY A 143 1.00 14.14 8.36
CA GLY A 143 0.70 15.56 8.17
C GLY A 143 -0.73 15.80 7.69
N ALA A 144 -1.25 14.93 6.82
CA ALA A 144 -2.63 14.98 6.37
C ALA A 144 -3.61 14.63 7.49
N LEU A 145 -3.37 13.55 8.25
CA LEU A 145 -4.17 13.20 9.44
C LEU A 145 -4.27 14.38 10.41
N LYS A 146 -3.13 14.99 10.76
CA LYS A 146 -3.10 16.16 11.64
C LYS A 146 -3.92 17.33 11.09
N LYS A 147 -3.85 17.59 9.78
CA LYS A 147 -4.61 18.68 9.13
C LYS A 147 -6.13 18.40 9.12
N GLU A 148 -6.53 17.14 9.02
CA GLU A 148 -7.93 16.71 9.15
C GLU A 148 -8.41 16.57 10.60
N LYS A 149 -7.53 16.77 11.59
CA LYS A 149 -7.81 16.47 13.01
C LYS A 149 -8.22 15.00 13.21
N LEU A 150 -7.66 14.11 12.40
CA LEU A 150 -7.80 12.65 12.52
C LEU A 150 -6.64 12.11 13.34
N THR A 151 -6.94 11.14 14.21
CA THR A 151 -5.95 10.44 15.02
C THR A 151 -5.28 9.35 14.18
N LEU A 152 -3.94 9.31 14.22
CA LEU A 152 -3.19 8.16 13.74
C LEU A 152 -3.45 7.01 14.70
N GLU A 153 -3.98 5.89 14.18
CA GLU A 153 -4.19 4.66 14.94
C GLU A 153 -3.23 3.58 14.46
N GLY A 154 -2.83 2.69 15.36
CA GLY A 154 -1.88 1.63 15.05
C GLY A 154 -0.44 2.11 15.02
N THR A 155 0.43 1.29 14.44
CA THR A 155 1.87 1.55 14.34
C THR A 155 2.21 1.98 12.93
N HIS A 156 2.92 3.10 12.78
CA HIS A 156 3.40 3.55 11.47
C HIS A 156 4.42 2.55 10.91
N HIS A 157 4.38 2.29 9.59
CA HIS A 157 5.15 1.25 8.91
C HIS A 157 4.69 -0.19 9.17
N ILE A 158 3.45 -0.37 9.63
CA ILE A 158 2.70 -1.61 9.48
C ILE A 158 1.69 -1.38 8.37
N GLY A 159 1.76 -2.15 7.29
CA GLY A 159 1.04 -1.87 6.05
C GLY A 159 -0.47 -1.76 6.27
N ILE A 160 -1.07 -2.67 7.06
CA ILE A 160 -2.51 -2.59 7.35
C ILE A 160 -2.91 -1.37 8.18
N ASP A 161 -2.09 -0.93 9.13
CA ASP A 161 -2.37 0.25 9.95
C ASP A 161 -2.26 1.54 9.13
N ASP A 162 -1.26 1.64 8.26
CA ASP A 162 -1.13 2.76 7.34
C ASP A 162 -2.29 2.76 6.32
N ALA A 163 -2.70 1.61 5.78
CA ALA A 163 -3.89 1.50 4.93
C ALA A 163 -5.18 1.97 5.62
N ARG A 164 -5.39 1.63 6.91
CA ARG A 164 -6.53 2.14 7.72
C ARG A 164 -6.48 3.66 7.87
N ASN A 165 -5.30 4.22 8.13
CA ASN A 165 -5.15 5.68 8.27
C ASN A 165 -5.35 6.42 6.96
N ILE A 166 -4.83 5.91 5.84
CA ILE A 166 -5.11 6.44 4.50
C ILE A 166 -6.63 6.36 4.23
N ALA A 167 -7.29 5.27 4.62
CA ALA A 167 -8.73 5.11 4.43
C ALA A 167 -9.56 6.17 5.18
N LYS A 168 -9.11 6.62 6.36
CA LYS A 168 -9.77 7.73 7.08
C LYS A 168 -9.69 9.04 6.28
N ILE A 169 -8.51 9.36 5.76
CA ILE A 169 -8.31 10.55 4.91
C ILE A 169 -9.17 10.42 3.64
N PHE A 170 -9.15 9.24 3.03
CA PHE A 170 -9.94 8.96 1.83
C PHE A 170 -11.44 9.19 2.07
N LYS A 171 -11.99 8.63 3.15
CA LYS A 171 -13.41 8.81 3.51
C LYS A 171 -13.76 10.25 3.86
N ALA A 172 -12.86 11.00 4.49
CA ALA A 172 -13.09 12.42 4.82
C ALA A 172 -13.32 13.31 3.59
N HIS A 173 -12.84 12.88 2.41
CA HIS A 173 -13.05 13.56 1.12
C HIS A 173 -13.74 12.67 0.09
N PHE A 174 -14.53 11.70 0.54
CA PHE A 174 -15.26 10.82 -0.37
C PHE A 174 -16.11 11.63 -1.36
N GLY A 175 -16.11 11.22 -2.63
CA GLY A 175 -16.75 11.95 -3.73
C GLY A 175 -15.93 13.10 -4.33
N LYS A 176 -14.78 13.48 -3.75
CA LYS A 176 -13.87 14.50 -4.31
C LYS A 176 -12.67 13.93 -5.07
N TRP A 177 -12.44 12.62 -4.95
CA TRP A 177 -11.32 11.94 -5.62
C TRP A 177 -11.59 11.79 -7.11
N ASN A 178 -10.61 12.16 -7.94
CA ASN A 178 -10.66 11.97 -9.37
C ASN A 178 -10.17 10.56 -9.71
N VAL A 179 -11.10 9.62 -9.91
CA VAL A 179 -10.82 8.20 -10.19
C VAL A 179 -11.09 7.81 -11.64
N LYS A 180 -11.08 8.79 -12.55
CA LYS A 180 -11.29 8.57 -13.98
C LYS A 180 -10.11 7.88 -14.66
#